data_AF-A0A261EXL5-F1
#
_entry.id   AF-A0A261EXL5-F1
#
_cell.length_a   1.000
_cell.length_b   1.000
_cell.length_c   1.000
_cell.angle_alpha   90.00
_cell.angle_beta   90.00
_cell.angle_gamma   90.00
#
_symmetry.space_group_name_H-M   'P 1'
#
loop_
_entity.id
_entity.type
_entity.pdbx_description
1 polymer ?
#
loop_
_entity_poly.entity_id
_entity_poly.type
_entity_poly.pdbx_seq_one_letter_code
_entity_poly.pdbx_strand_id
1 'polypeptide(L)'
;MSEHDYSLLDGAAMYDVFYEAGTKLGGRLVALDRQAKARGDEAESAKWRAEHVALNRERAAVDPNDRAAQIAAVKRWNARRAELKGLLYD
;
A
#
# COMPACT_ATOMS: atom_id res chain seq x y z
N MET A 1 4.38 13.81 2.06
CA MET A 1 3.33 14.73 1.59
C MET A 1 2.40 15.05 2.74
N SER A 2 2.20 16.34 2.98
CA SER A 2 1.29 16.89 3.98
C SER A 2 -0.16 16.96 3.48
N GLU A 3 -1.12 17.20 4.37
CA GLU A 3 -2.52 17.52 4.00
C GLU A 3 -2.60 18.67 2.98
N HIS A 4 -1.74 19.67 3.18
CA HIS A 4 -1.66 20.85 2.32
C HIS A 4 -1.13 20.48 0.92
N ASP A 5 -0.10 19.63 0.84
CA ASP A 5 0.42 19.15 -0.45
C ASP A 5 -0.65 18.39 -1.23
N TYR A 6 -1.46 17.58 -0.54
CA TYR A 6 -2.59 16.92 -1.19
C TYR A 6 -3.59 17.95 -1.69
N SER A 7 -3.99 18.94 -0.91
CA SER A 7 -5.02 19.94 -1.30
C SER A 7 -4.75 20.69 -2.61
N LEU A 8 -3.49 20.76 -3.05
CA LEU A 8 -3.06 21.41 -4.29
C LEU A 8 -3.22 20.54 -5.54
N LEU A 9 -3.43 19.22 -5.39
CA LEU A 9 -3.63 18.30 -6.51
C LEU A 9 -5.06 18.41 -7.04
N ASP A 10 -5.25 18.32 -8.36
CA ASP A 10 -6.59 18.07 -8.89
C ASP A 10 -7.08 16.65 -8.54
N GLY A 11 -8.33 16.32 -8.91
CA GLY A 11 -8.92 15.02 -8.62
C GLY A 11 -8.17 13.85 -9.26
N ALA A 12 -7.71 14.02 -10.51
CA ALA A 12 -7.00 12.98 -11.25
C ALA A 12 -5.60 12.74 -10.66
N ALA A 13 -4.85 13.81 -10.39
CA ALA A 13 -3.54 13.74 -9.78
C ALA A 13 -3.62 13.15 -8.36
N MET A 14 -4.67 13.45 -7.59
CA MET A 14 -4.87 12.82 -6.28
C MET A 14 -5.15 11.32 -6.42
N TYR A 15 -5.98 10.92 -7.38
CA TYR A 15 -6.25 9.51 -7.67
C TYR A 15 -4.97 8.76 -8.08
N ASP A 16 -4.12 9.37 -8.91
CA ASP A 16 -2.83 8.79 -9.30
C ASP A 16 -1.91 8.58 -8.10
N VAL A 17 -1.79 9.58 -7.22
CA VAL A 17 -1.00 9.46 -5.97
C VAL A 17 -1.54 8.35 -5.07
N PHE A 18 -2.87 8.25 -4.96
CA PHE A 18 -3.56 7.16 -4.26
C PHE A 18 -3.22 5.79 -4.86
N TYR A 19 -3.34 5.65 -6.18
CA TYR A 19 -3.09 4.40 -6.87
C TYR A 19 -1.62 3.98 -6.79
N GLU A 20 -0.70 4.95 -6.91
CA GLU A 20 0.74 4.73 -6.79
C GLU A 20 1.13 4.29 -5.37
N ALA A 21 0.54 4.89 -4.33
CA ALA A 21 0.79 4.48 -2.95
C ALA A 21 0.40 3.00 -2.72
N GLY A 22 -0.76 2.59 -3.22
CA GLY A 22 -1.21 1.20 -3.18
C GLY A 22 -0.26 0.27 -3.96
N THR A 23 0.17 0.68 -5.14
CA THR A 23 1.12 -0.09 -5.97
C THR A 23 2.46 -0.29 -5.25
N LYS A 24 2.99 0.75 -4.60
CA LYS A 24 4.25 0.69 -3.85
C LYS A 24 4.16 -0.25 -2.64
N LEU A 25 3.06 -0.22 -1.88
CA LEU A 25 2.85 -1.16 -0.78
C LEU A 25 2.67 -2.60 -1.29
N GLY A 26 1.88 -2.79 -2.35
CA GLY A 26 1.67 -4.11 -2.96
C GLY A 26 2.97 -4.76 -3.43
N GLY A 27 3.86 -4.00 -4.07
CA GLY A 27 5.19 -4.49 -4.45
C GLY A 27 6.03 -4.94 -3.26
N ARG A 28 5.94 -4.24 -2.12
CA ARG A 28 6.65 -4.61 -0.87
C ARG A 28 6.13 -5.93 -0.31
N LEU A 29 4.80 -6.10 -0.26
CA LEU A 29 4.16 -7.33 0.23
C LEU A 29 4.50 -8.52 -0.65
N VAL A 30 4.53 -8.36 -1.97
CA VAL A 30 4.96 -9.40 -2.92
C VAL A 30 6.43 -9.77 -2.73
N ALA A 31 7.30 -8.79 -2.47
CA ALA A 31 8.71 -9.08 -2.19
C ALA A 31 8.89 -9.87 -0.89
N LEU A 32 8.14 -9.54 0.17
CA LEU A 32 8.15 -10.27 1.43
C LEU A 32 7.61 -11.71 1.28
N ASP A 33 6.53 -11.90 0.53
CA ASP A 33 6.00 -13.23 0.18
C ASP A 33 7.07 -14.08 -0.52
N ARG A 34 7.80 -13.50 -1.49
CA ARG A 34 8.88 -14.20 -2.19
C ARG A 34 10.04 -14.59 -1.25
N GLN A 35 10.43 -13.71 -0.33
CA GLN A 35 11.48 -14.02 0.65
C GLN A 35 11.05 -15.12 1.62
N ALA A 36 9.82 -15.06 2.13
CA ALA A 36 9.27 -16.10 3.01
C ALA A 36 9.25 -17.46 2.31
N LYS A 37 8.78 -17.50 1.05
CA LYS A 37 8.83 -18.72 0.20
C LYS A 37 10.25 -19.24 0.00
N ALA A 38 11.23 -18.36 -0.23
CA ALA A 38 12.62 -18.76 -0.39
C ALA A 38 13.21 -19.40 0.89
N ARG A 39 12.69 -19.03 2.07
CA ARG A 39 13.04 -19.65 3.37
C ARG A 39 12.21 -20.88 3.72
N GLY A 40 11.19 -21.22 2.92
CA GLY A 40 10.23 -22.29 3.24
C GLY A 40 9.23 -21.91 4.34
N ASP A 41 9.09 -20.62 4.67
CA ASP A 41 8.12 -20.15 5.67
C ASP A 41 6.75 -19.89 5.01
N GLU A 42 5.95 -20.95 4.95
CA GLU A 42 4.61 -20.90 4.36
C GLU A 42 3.62 -20.04 5.16
N ALA A 43 3.78 -19.95 6.47
CA ALA A 43 2.90 -19.15 7.32
C ALA A 43 3.11 -17.65 7.06
N GLU A 44 4.37 -17.23 6.99
CA GLU A 44 4.74 -15.86 6.67
C GLU A 44 4.37 -15.50 5.21
N SER A 45 4.59 -16.41 4.26
CA SER A 45 4.11 -16.31 2.87
C SER A 45 2.60 -16.09 2.81
N ALA A 46 1.81 -16.89 3.53
CA ALA A 46 0.35 -16.76 3.57
C ALA A 46 -0.09 -15.41 4.16
N LYS A 47 0.59 -14.93 5.21
CA LYS A 47 0.34 -13.61 5.81
C LYS A 47 0.52 -12.49 4.79
N TRP A 48 1.65 -12.43 4.09
CA TRP A 48 1.92 -11.37 3.12
C TRP A 48 0.99 -11.40 1.92
N ARG A 49 0.61 -12.60 1.45
CA ARG A 49 -0.43 -12.76 0.43
C ARG A 49 -1.79 -12.27 0.90
N ALA A 50 -2.21 -12.60 2.11
CA ALA A 50 -3.47 -12.13 2.67
C ALA A 50 -3.53 -10.61 2.78
N GLU A 51 -2.45 -9.98 3.25
CA GLU A 51 -2.35 -8.52 3.33
C GLU A 51 -2.39 -7.87 1.93
N HIS A 52 -1.73 -8.45 0.93
CA HIS A 52 -1.80 -7.96 -0.45
C HIS A 52 -3.21 -8.06 -1.05
N VAL A 53 -3.94 -9.14 -0.75
CA VAL A 53 -5.36 -9.26 -1.14
C VAL A 53 -6.23 -8.22 -0.44
N ALA A 54 -6.02 -8.00 0.85
CA ALA A 54 -6.75 -6.98 1.62
C ALA A 54 -6.50 -5.57 1.06
N LEU A 55 -5.26 -5.22 0.75
CA LEU A 55 -4.89 -3.96 0.10
C LEU A 55 -5.63 -3.76 -1.23
N ASN A 56 -5.67 -4.79 -2.08
CA ASN A 56 -6.37 -4.70 -3.37
C ASN A 56 -7.88 -4.52 -3.20
N ARG A 57 -8.48 -5.16 -2.19
CA ARG A 57 -9.90 -4.96 -1.85
C ARG A 57 -10.17 -3.56 -1.33
N GLU A 58 -9.33 -3.04 -0.43
CA GLU A 58 -9.43 -1.67 0.08
C GLU A 58 -9.32 -0.66 -1.08
N ARG A 59 -8.33 -0.83 -1.95
CA ARG A 59 -8.13 0.04 -3.11
C ARG A 59 -9.34 0.05 -4.05
N ALA A 60 -9.96 -1.10 -4.29
CA ALA A 60 -11.13 -1.21 -5.15
C ALA A 60 -12.40 -0.60 -4.52
N ALA A 61 -12.44 -0.44 -3.19
CA ALA A 61 -13.60 0.08 -2.48
C ALA A 61 -13.58 1.62 -2.31
N VAL A 62 -12.45 2.28 -2.54
CA VAL A 62 -12.33 3.74 -2.47
C VAL A 62 -12.92 4.37 -3.73
N ASP A 63 -13.90 5.25 -3.56
CA ASP A 63 -14.47 6.04 -4.66
C ASP A 63 -13.39 6.95 -5.29
N PRO A 64 -13.22 6.93 -6.63
CA PRO A 64 -12.29 7.81 -7.34
C PRO A 64 -12.52 9.32 -7.12
N ASN A 65 -13.69 9.72 -6.64
CA ASN A 65 -14.02 11.12 -6.32
C ASN A 65 -13.99 11.41 -4.81
N ASP A 66 -13.89 10.40 -3.96
CA ASP A 66 -13.76 10.60 -2.51
C ASP A 66 -12.29 10.88 -2.14
N ARG A 67 -11.96 12.17 -2.21
CA ARG A 67 -10.64 12.69 -1.87
C ARG A 67 -10.23 12.38 -0.43
N ALA A 68 -11.15 12.45 0.52
CA ALA A 68 -10.84 12.24 1.92
C ALA A 68 -10.44 10.78 2.16
N ALA A 69 -11.19 9.84 1.57
CA ALA A 69 -10.86 8.42 1.62
C ALA A 69 -9.51 8.11 0.94
N GLN A 70 -9.22 8.73 -0.22
CA GLN A 70 -7.93 8.57 -0.90
C GLN A 70 -6.75 9.04 -0.03
N ILE A 71 -6.84 10.24 0.56
CA ILE A 71 -5.78 10.77 1.43
C ILE A 71 -5.58 9.87 2.65
N ALA A 72 -6.66 9.41 3.27
CA ALA A 72 -6.60 8.53 4.43
C ALA A 72 -5.92 7.19 4.09
N ALA A 73 -6.25 6.60 2.93
CA ALA A 73 -5.61 5.38 2.43
C ALA A 73 -4.12 5.59 2.14
N VAL A 74 -3.75 6.67 1.44
CA VAL A 74 -2.34 7.01 1.15
C VAL A 74 -1.52 7.11 2.44
N LYS A 75 -2.05 7.79 3.46
CA LYS A 75 -1.37 7.91 4.77
C LYS A 75 -1.16 6.55 5.42
N ARG A 76 -2.21 5.72 5.52
CA ARG A 76 -2.12 4.37 6.09
C ARG A 76 -1.13 3.49 5.33
N TRP A 77 -1.22 3.44 4.01
CA TRP A 77 -0.37 2.57 3.19
C TRP A 77 1.09 3.01 3.19
N ASN A 78 1.37 4.31 3.22
CA ASN A 78 2.74 4.81 3.34
C ASN A 78 3.34 4.51 4.72
N ALA A 79 2.56 4.66 5.80
CA ALA A 79 3.00 4.28 7.15
C ALA A 79 3.32 2.78 7.20
N ARG A 80 2.40 1.94 6.70
CA ARG A 80 2.60 0.50 6.63
C ARG A 80 3.83 0.12 5.81
N ARG A 81 4.02 0.74 4.64
CA ARG A 81 5.21 0.52 3.80
C ARG A 81 6.50 0.92 4.53
N ALA A 82 6.48 1.95 5.36
CA ALA A 82 7.63 2.36 6.17
C ALA A 82 7.96 1.33 7.26
N GLU A 83 6.95 0.77 7.94
CA GLU A 83 7.13 -0.34 8.89
C GLU A 83 7.77 -1.56 8.22
N LEU A 84 7.28 -1.92 7.03
CA LEU A 84 7.82 -3.02 6.24
C LEU A 84 9.20 -2.72 5.66
N LYS A 85 9.70 -1.46 5.73
CA LYS A 85 11.02 -1.10 5.22
C LYS A 85 12.14 -1.85 5.95
N GLY A 86 12.00 -2.11 7.24
CA GLY A 86 12.98 -2.89 7.99
C GLY A 86 13.14 -4.31 7.42
N LEU A 87 12.02 -4.95 7.09
CA LEU A 87 11.96 -6.39 6.81
C LEU A 87 12.55 -6.87 5.46
N LEU A 88 12.92 -5.98 4.51
CA LEU A 88 13.58 -6.44 3.25
C LEU A 88 15.08 -6.20 3.24
N TYR A 89 15.66 -5.58 4.28
CA TYR A 89 17.09 -5.27 4.34
C TYR A 89 17.80 -5.97 5.50
N ASP A 90 17.16 -6.97 6.10
CA ASP A 90 17.76 -7.91 7.05
C ASP A 90 18.40 -9.11 6.33
#